data_AF-A0A7Y6BS40-F1
#
_entry.id   AF-A0A7Y6BS40-F1
#
_cell.length_a   1.000
_cell.length_b   1.000
_cell.length_c   1.000
_cell.angle_alpha   90.00
_cell.angle_beta   90.00
_cell.angle_gamma   90.00
#
_symmetry.space_group_name_H-M   'P 1'
#
loop_
_entity.id
_entity.type
_entity.pdbx_description
1 polymer ?
#
loop_
_entity_poly.entity_id
_entity_poly.type
_entity_poly.pdbx_seq_one_letter_code
_entity_poly.pdbx_strand_id
1 'polypeptide(L)'
;MKYKRDITTVEEISSLEPETLNHVLSEIGYDPSAGDFFFIKSDPNKVHIIENVDPENRSVLYYNDGKTINVDETLPLFSAGTLIQILGVHQSVDLRDMKGSWLLIFDDRKVIESEDGELLVSFLWRALQILVAENILE
;
A
#
# COMPACT_ATOMS: atom_id res chain seq x y z
N MET A 1 22.68 -3.44 -3.34
CA MET A 1 21.22 -3.20 -3.34
C MET A 1 20.93 -1.85 -2.73
N LYS A 2 20.37 -0.91 -3.50
CA LYS A 2 19.85 0.36 -2.93
C LYS A 2 18.45 0.07 -2.38
N TYR A 3 18.37 -0.45 -1.16
CA TYR A 3 17.14 -0.41 -0.36
C TYR A 3 16.91 1.01 0.15
N LYS A 4 16.72 1.99 -0.75
CA LYS A 4 16.64 3.39 -0.32
C LYS A 4 15.31 3.75 0.32
N ARG A 5 14.23 3.06 -0.03
CA ARG A 5 12.88 3.31 0.49
C ARG A 5 12.07 2.02 0.48
N ASP A 6 11.38 1.78 1.58
CA ASP A 6 10.58 0.57 1.80
C ASP A 6 9.08 0.85 1.98
N ILE A 7 8.69 2.12 2.02
CA ILE A 7 7.31 2.58 2.21
C ILE A 7 6.91 3.44 1.01
N THR A 8 5.67 3.34 0.51
CA THR A 8 5.13 4.22 -0.54
C THR A 8 5.27 5.69 -0.16
N THR A 9 5.36 6.56 -1.16
CA THR A 9 5.37 8.00 -0.97
C THR A 9 3.95 8.56 -1.06
N VAL A 10 3.75 9.72 -0.45
CA VAL A 10 2.52 10.50 -0.59
C VAL A 10 2.20 10.77 -2.07
N GLU A 11 3.22 11.04 -2.88
CA GLU A 11 3.07 11.29 -4.32
C GLU A 11 2.53 10.05 -5.05
N GLU A 12 3.07 8.86 -4.78
CA GLU A 12 2.60 7.60 -5.39
C GLU A 12 1.16 7.24 -5.01
N ILE A 13 0.73 7.60 -3.80
CA ILE A 13 -0.65 7.37 -3.36
C ILE A 13 -1.59 8.44 -3.94
N SER A 14 -1.18 9.70 -3.92
CA SER A 14 -2.00 10.84 -4.35
C SER A 14 -2.02 11.05 -5.86
N SER A 15 -1.14 10.40 -6.62
CA SER A 15 -1.14 10.45 -8.09
C SER A 15 -2.29 9.68 -8.72
N LEU A 16 -2.95 8.81 -7.95
CA LEU A 16 -4.14 8.10 -8.41
C LEU A 16 -5.37 9.00 -8.30
N GLU A 17 -6.27 8.87 -9.28
CA GLU A 17 -7.58 9.46 -9.17
C GLU A 17 -8.31 8.89 -7.93
N PRO A 18 -9.06 9.71 -7.17
CA PRO A 18 -9.68 9.28 -5.92
C PRO A 18 -10.56 8.04 -6.06
N GLU A 19 -11.27 7.90 -7.18
CA GLU A 19 -12.12 6.73 -7.48
C GLU A 19 -11.28 5.46 -7.62
N THR A 20 -10.16 5.53 -8.34
CA THR A 20 -9.22 4.40 -8.50
C THR A 20 -8.59 4.01 -7.17
N LEU A 21 -8.14 4.99 -6.39
CA LEU A 21 -7.56 4.72 -5.07
C LEU A 21 -8.58 4.06 -4.14
N ASN A 22 -9.81 4.59 -4.07
CA ASN A 22 -10.87 4.01 -3.25
C ASN A 22 -11.24 2.58 -3.69
N HIS A 23 -11.25 2.33 -5.00
CA HIS A 23 -11.47 0.98 -5.52
C HIS A 23 -10.35 0.03 -5.08
N VAL A 24 -9.07 0.42 -5.23
CA VAL A 24 -7.92 -0.38 -4.74
C VAL A 24 -8.04 -0.67 -3.25
N LEU A 25 -8.29 0.34 -2.43
CA LEU A 25 -8.41 0.18 -0.97
C LEU A 25 -9.57 -0.74 -0.57
N SER A 26 -10.68 -0.68 -1.32
CA SER A 26 -11.84 -1.55 -1.12
C SER A 26 -11.54 -3.00 -1.48
N GLU A 27 -10.93 -3.25 -2.66
CA GLU A 27 -10.64 -4.62 -3.13
C GLU A 27 -9.65 -5.35 -2.22
N ILE A 28 -8.66 -4.65 -1.68
CA ILE A 28 -7.69 -5.24 -0.75
C ILE A 28 -8.23 -5.37 0.67
N GLY A 29 -9.47 -4.93 0.93
CA GLY A 29 -10.07 -4.93 2.26
C GLY A 29 -9.23 -4.16 3.29
N TYR A 30 -8.66 -3.01 2.90
CA TYR A 30 -7.76 -2.27 3.77
C TYR A 30 -8.45 -1.87 5.07
N ASP A 31 -7.91 -2.35 6.19
CA ASP A 31 -8.38 -2.06 7.53
C ASP A 31 -7.21 -1.49 8.35
N PRO A 32 -7.23 -0.19 8.70
CA PRO A 32 -6.15 0.44 9.44
C PRO A 32 -5.83 -0.30 10.75
N SER A 33 -4.55 -0.43 11.05
CA SER A 33 -4.05 -1.11 12.25
C SER A 33 -2.90 -0.36 12.91
N ALA A 34 -2.65 -0.64 14.19
CA ALA A 34 -1.53 -0.04 14.90
C ALA A 34 -0.20 -0.44 14.24
N GLY A 35 0.66 0.54 13.99
CA GLY A 35 1.92 0.39 13.26
C GLY A 35 1.84 0.77 11.79
N ASP A 36 0.65 0.92 11.20
CA ASP A 36 0.51 1.36 9.81
C ASP A 36 0.92 2.82 9.63
N PHE A 37 1.53 3.10 8.48
CA PHE A 37 1.90 4.44 8.08
C PHE A 37 0.74 5.10 7.33
N PHE A 38 0.55 6.40 7.54
CA PHE A 38 -0.47 7.18 6.83
C PHE A 38 -0.03 8.63 6.68
N PHE A 39 -0.74 9.38 5.85
CA PHE A 39 -0.65 10.84 5.81
C PHE A 39 -2.03 11.48 5.92
N ILE A 40 -2.06 12.72 6.40
CA ILE A 40 -3.27 13.50 6.56
C ILE A 40 -3.51 14.27 5.25
N LYS A 41 -4.71 14.15 4.65
CA LYS A 41 -5.02 14.77 3.36
C LYS A 41 -4.80 16.29 3.34
N SER A 42 -5.05 16.95 4.47
CA SER A 42 -4.87 18.41 4.63
C SER A 42 -3.43 18.84 4.93
N ASP A 43 -2.55 17.92 5.35
CA ASP A 43 -1.11 18.16 5.55
C ASP A 43 -0.28 16.98 4.99
N PRO A 44 -0.23 16.84 3.65
CA PRO A 44 0.36 15.68 2.99
C PRO A 44 1.89 15.59 3.12
N ASN A 45 2.55 16.60 3.69
CA ASN A 45 4.01 16.64 3.80
C ASN A 45 4.55 15.85 5.01
N LYS A 46 3.67 15.25 5.82
CA LYS A 46 4.06 14.48 7.00
C LYS A 46 3.51 13.07 6.96
N VAL A 47 4.41 12.13 7.23
CA VAL A 47 4.09 10.74 7.48
C VAL A 47 3.84 10.57 8.97
N HIS A 48 2.77 9.86 9.30
CA HIS A 48 2.35 9.50 10.64
C HIS A 48 2.31 7.99 10.78
N ILE A 49 2.35 7.50 12.02
CA ILE A 49 2.17 6.09 12.37
C ILE A 49 0.92 6.00 13.24
N ILE A 50 0.06 5.04 12.97
CA ILE A 50 -1.09 4.73 13.82
C ILE A 50 -0.55 4.11 15.12
N GLU A 51 -0.76 4.76 16.24
CA GLU A 51 -0.42 4.22 17.57
C GLU A 51 -1.47 3.23 18.04
N ASN A 52 -2.75 3.54 17.75
CA ASN A 52 -3.88 2.68 18.07
C ASN A 52 -5.09 3.04 17.21
N VAL A 53 -6.05 2.11 17.11
CA VAL A 53 -7.36 2.33 16.51
C VAL A 53 -8.40 2.28 17.63
N ASP A 54 -9.37 3.19 17.60
CA ASP A 54 -10.41 3.20 18.62
C ASP A 54 -11.20 1.86 18.61
N PRO A 55 -11.26 1.14 19.74
CA PRO A 55 -11.90 -0.17 19.80
C PRO A 55 -13.43 -0.10 19.67
N GLU A 56 -14.05 1.04 19.98
CA GLU A 56 -15.49 1.26 19.89
C GLU A 56 -15.87 1.93 18.57
N ASN A 57 -14.95 2.69 17.96
CA ASN A 57 -15.18 3.40 16.70
C ASN A 57 -13.97 3.31 15.76
N ARG A 58 -13.87 2.24 14.96
CA ARG A 58 -12.74 2.00 14.03
C ARG A 58 -12.48 3.12 13.01
N SER A 59 -13.39 4.07 12.85
CA SER A 59 -13.18 5.27 12.03
C SER A 59 -12.25 6.30 12.68
N VAL A 60 -11.82 6.12 13.93
CA VAL A 60 -10.94 7.04 14.65
C VAL A 60 -9.57 6.40 14.91
N LEU A 61 -8.53 7.11 14.48
CA LEU A 61 -7.12 6.72 14.63
C LEU A 61 -6.44 7.58 15.69
N TYR A 62 -5.62 6.96 16.53
CA TYR A 62 -4.73 7.64 17.48
C TYR A 62 -3.30 7.70 16.94
N TYR A 63 -2.66 8.86 17.04
CA TYR A 63 -1.29 9.12 16.55
C TYR A 63 -0.62 10.26 17.32
N ASN A 64 0.71 10.36 17.25
CA ASN A 64 1.51 11.45 17.83
C ASN A 64 1.12 11.79 19.28
N ASP A 65 1.30 10.82 20.18
CA ASP A 65 1.03 10.94 21.62
C ASP A 65 -0.44 11.29 21.92
N GLY A 66 -1.37 10.55 21.29
CA GLY A 66 -2.80 10.61 21.62
C GLY A 66 -3.64 11.65 20.87
N LYS A 67 -3.14 12.24 19.78
CA LYS A 67 -4.00 12.99 18.84
C LYS A 67 -4.92 12.03 18.12
N THR A 68 -6.10 12.51 17.75
CA THR A 68 -7.08 11.73 16.99
C THR A 68 -7.31 12.31 15.60
N ILE A 69 -7.66 11.45 14.65
CA ILE A 69 -8.13 11.83 13.32
C ILE A 69 -9.10 10.77 12.78
N ASN A 70 -10.04 11.20 11.94
CA ASN A 70 -10.93 10.27 11.26
C ASN A 70 -10.22 9.60 10.08
N VAL A 71 -10.49 8.31 9.84
CA VAL A 71 -9.91 7.52 8.74
C VAL A 71 -10.16 8.17 7.37
N ASP A 72 -11.33 8.77 7.16
CA ASP A 72 -11.70 9.44 5.92
C ASP A 72 -10.89 10.71 5.63
N GLU A 73 -10.21 11.28 6.63
CA GLU A 73 -9.29 12.41 6.49
C GLU A 73 -7.85 11.96 6.19
N THR A 74 -7.60 10.65 6.13
CA THR A 74 -6.28 10.06 5.96
C THR A 74 -6.17 9.22 4.69
N LEU A 75 -4.94 8.95 4.26
CA LEU A 75 -4.63 7.95 3.24
C LEU A 75 -3.46 7.08 3.71
N PRO A 76 -3.51 5.76 3.45
CA PRO A 76 -2.48 4.84 3.91
C PRO A 76 -1.20 4.96 3.10
N LEU A 77 -0.10 4.56 3.73
CA LEU A 77 1.19 4.32 3.11
C LEU A 77 1.58 2.87 3.37
N PHE A 78 2.04 2.19 2.34
CA PHE A 78 2.28 0.75 2.40
C PHE A 78 3.76 0.45 2.40
N SER A 79 4.20 -0.45 3.28
CA SER A 79 5.54 -1.01 3.17
C SER A 79 5.58 -2.09 2.08
N ALA A 80 6.77 -2.42 1.55
CA ALA A 80 6.92 -3.56 0.65
C ALA A 80 6.44 -4.86 1.32
N GLY A 81 6.71 -5.03 2.62
CA GLY A 81 6.21 -6.15 3.41
C GLY A 81 4.68 -6.20 3.46
N THR A 82 4.02 -5.07 3.72
CA THR A 82 2.55 -4.96 3.74
C THR A 82 1.96 -5.29 2.36
N LEU A 83 2.56 -4.80 1.27
CA LEU A 83 2.08 -5.09 -0.09
C LEU A 83 2.24 -6.57 -0.44
N ILE A 84 3.35 -7.21 -0.08
CA ILE A 84 3.55 -8.66 -0.27
C ILE A 84 2.50 -9.44 0.52
N GLN A 85 2.23 -9.04 1.77
CA GLN A 85 1.21 -9.67 2.59
C GLN A 85 -0.18 -9.53 1.98
N ILE A 86 -0.56 -8.33 1.55
CA ILE A 86 -1.84 -8.07 0.86
C ILE A 86 -1.97 -9.02 -0.33
N LEU A 87 -1.00 -9.01 -1.24
CA LEU A 87 -1.03 -9.88 -2.42
C LEU A 87 -1.13 -11.37 -2.05
N GLY A 88 -0.40 -11.80 -1.01
CA GLY A 88 -0.38 -13.19 -0.55
C GLY A 88 -1.64 -13.65 0.18
N VAL A 89 -2.51 -12.74 0.64
CA VAL A 89 -3.83 -13.08 1.20
C VAL A 89 -4.79 -13.52 0.09
N HIS A 90 -4.68 -12.92 -1.09
CA HIS A 90 -5.56 -13.21 -2.21
C HIS A 90 -5.16 -14.50 -2.94
N GLN A 91 -3.89 -14.64 -3.34
CA GLN A 91 -3.41 -15.80 -4.11
C GLN A 91 -1.92 -16.09 -3.86
N SER A 92 -1.41 -17.16 -4.49
CA SER A 92 0.03 -17.47 -4.47
C SER A 92 0.85 -16.37 -5.17
N VAL A 93 1.92 -15.95 -4.51
CA VAL A 93 2.84 -14.89 -4.98
C VAL A 93 4.26 -15.42 -5.02
N ASP A 94 4.91 -15.31 -6.19
CA ASP A 94 6.36 -15.51 -6.34
C ASP A 94 7.00 -14.19 -6.81
N LEU A 95 7.92 -13.66 -6.00
CA LEU A 95 8.66 -12.43 -6.26
C LEU A 95 10.13 -12.77 -6.48
N ARG A 96 10.65 -12.44 -7.67
CA ARG A 96 12.03 -12.72 -8.05
C ARG A 96 12.83 -11.45 -8.30
N ASP A 97 14.06 -11.41 -7.83
CA ASP A 97 15.07 -10.42 -8.20
C ASP A 97 15.80 -10.87 -9.47
N MET A 98 15.87 -9.99 -10.46
CA MET A 98 16.55 -10.18 -11.73
C MET A 98 17.58 -9.09 -11.98
N LYS A 99 18.71 -9.15 -11.26
CA LYS A 99 19.87 -8.26 -11.47
C LYS A 99 19.49 -6.77 -11.51
N GLY A 100 18.59 -6.34 -10.62
CA GLY A 100 18.17 -4.94 -10.52
C GLY A 100 16.78 -4.64 -11.07
N SER A 101 16.07 -5.63 -11.60
CA SER A 101 14.62 -5.58 -11.82
C SER A 101 13.89 -6.61 -10.95
N TRP A 102 12.58 -6.45 -10.84
CA TRP A 102 11.70 -7.36 -10.11
C TRP A 102 10.70 -8.03 -11.06
N LEU A 103 10.38 -9.28 -10.76
CA LEU A 103 9.36 -10.05 -11.44
C LEU A 103 8.36 -10.54 -10.39
N LEU A 104 7.08 -10.19 -10.56
CA LEU A 104 5.97 -10.70 -9.78
C LEU A 104 5.22 -11.73 -10.62
N ILE A 105 5.08 -12.94 -10.10
CA ILE A 105 4.23 -13.99 -10.65
C ILE A 105 3.07 -14.19 -9.67
N PHE A 106 1.84 -13.98 -10.15
CA PHE A 106 0.62 -14.04 -9.36
C PHE A 106 -0.28 -15.17 -9.89
N ASP A 107 -0.61 -16.12 -9.01
CA ASP A 107 -1.39 -17.35 -9.29
C ASP A 107 -0.92 -18.12 -10.54
N ASP A 108 0.38 -18.10 -10.86
CA ASP A 108 0.97 -18.69 -12.08
C ASP A 108 0.34 -18.22 -13.42
N ARG A 109 -0.48 -17.16 -13.39
CA ARG A 109 -1.25 -16.67 -14.55
C ARG A 109 -0.81 -15.29 -15.00
N LYS A 110 -0.52 -14.41 -14.04
CA LYS A 110 -0.13 -13.03 -14.32
C LYS A 110 1.33 -12.85 -13.96
N VAL A 111 2.07 -12.31 -14.92
CA VAL A 111 3.47 -11.94 -14.75
C VAL A 111 3.59 -10.44 -14.96
N ILE A 112 4.17 -9.75 -13.97
CA ILE A 112 4.38 -8.30 -14.00
C ILE A 112 5.87 -8.05 -13.79
N GLU A 113 6.48 -7.27 -14.68
CA GLU A 113 7.90 -6.91 -14.62
C GLU A 113 8.05 -5.47 -14.13
N SER A 114 9.12 -5.22 -13.37
CA SER A 114 9.48 -3.88 -12.94
C SER A 114 10.09 -3.07 -14.08
N GLU A 115 9.94 -1.76 -14.01
CA GLU A 115 10.68 -0.84 -14.87
C GLU A 115 12.15 -0.74 -14.44
N ASP A 116 13.00 -0.22 -15.34
CA ASP A 116 14.43 -0.04 -15.04
C ASP A 116 14.63 0.94 -13.88
N GLY A 117 15.33 0.48 -12.84
CA GLY A 117 15.58 1.27 -11.63
C GLY A 117 14.38 1.45 -10.70
N GLU A 118 13.24 0.79 -10.97
CA GLU A 118 12.05 0.84 -10.12
C GLU A 118 12.34 0.25 -8.73
N LEU A 119 11.89 0.94 -7.68
CA LEU A 119 12.02 0.47 -6.31
C LEU A 119 10.99 -0.64 -6.05
N LEU A 120 11.36 -1.63 -5.22
CA LEU A 120 10.47 -2.75 -4.91
C LEU A 120 9.09 -2.30 -4.42
N VAL A 121 9.04 -1.33 -3.50
CA VAL A 121 7.76 -0.83 -2.99
C VAL A 121 6.91 -0.13 -4.06
N SER A 122 7.53 0.61 -4.99
CA SER A 122 6.84 1.22 -6.15
C SER A 122 6.28 0.14 -7.07
N PHE A 123 7.12 -0.85 -7.39
CA PHE A 123 6.78 -1.97 -8.24
C PHE A 123 5.59 -2.74 -7.68
N LEU A 124 5.63 -3.10 -6.39
CA LEU A 124 4.54 -3.83 -5.74
C LEU A 124 3.25 -3.01 -5.69
N TRP A 125 3.33 -1.71 -5.44
CA TRP A 125 2.16 -0.82 -5.46
C TRP A 125 1.54 -0.75 -6.85
N ARG A 126 2.36 -0.58 -7.89
CA ARG A 126 1.90 -0.59 -9.29
C ARG A 126 1.32 -1.95 -9.69
N ALA A 127 1.98 -3.04 -9.30
CA ALA A 127 1.50 -4.38 -9.57
C ALA A 127 0.14 -4.64 -8.93
N LEU A 128 -0.06 -4.20 -7.67
CA LEU A 128 -1.35 -4.27 -7.00
C LEU A 128 -2.45 -3.51 -7.76
N GLN A 129 -2.17 -2.29 -8.21
CA GLN A 129 -3.12 -1.52 -9.02
C GLN A 129 -3.51 -2.24 -10.32
N ILE A 130 -2.55 -2.86 -11.00
CA ILE A 130 -2.81 -3.65 -12.22
C ILE A 130 -3.73 -4.83 -11.91
N LEU A 131 -3.45 -5.57 -10.84
CA LEU A 131 -4.25 -6.74 -10.44
C LEU A 131 -5.68 -6.35 -10.05
N VAL A 132 -5.87 -5.22 -9.35
CA VAL A 132 -7.19 -4.65 -9.06
C VAL A 132 -7.92 -4.28 -10.35
N ALA A 133 -7.28 -3.48 -11.21
CA ALA A 133 -7.91 -2.97 -12.44
C ALA A 133 -8.32 -4.09 -13.41
N GLU A 134 -7.62 -5.22 -13.37
CA GLU A 134 -7.93 -6.41 -14.18
C GLU A 134 -8.88 -7.40 -13.48
N ASN A 135 -9.35 -7.11 -12.25
CA ASN A 135 -10.18 -7.99 -11.40
C ASN A 135 -9.54 -9.37 -11.16
N ILE A 136 -8.25 -9.40 -10.85
CA ILE A 136 -7.48 -10.64 -10.64
C ILE A 136 -7.37 -11.02 -9.14
N LEU A 137 -7.72 -10.11 -8.23
CA LEU A 137 -7.63 -10.34 -6.77
C LEU A 137 -8.81 -11.17 -6.18
N GLU A 138 -9.67 -11.76 -7.01
CA GLU A 138 -10.81 -12.60 -6.59
C GLU A 138 -10.41 -13.94 -5.94
#